data_AF-A0A356R8D2-F1
#
_entry.id   AF-A0A356R8D2-F1
#
_cell.length_a   1.000
_cell.length_b   1.000
_cell.length_c   1.000
_cell.angle_alpha   90.00
_cell.angle_beta   90.00
_cell.angle_gamma   90.00
#
_symmetry.space_group_name_H-M   'P 1'
#
loop_
_entity.id
_entity.type
_entity.pdbx_description
1 polymer ?
#
loop_
_entity_poly.entity_id
_entity_poly.type
_entity_poly.pdbx_seq_one_letter_code
_entity_poly.pdbx_strand_id
1 'polypeptide(L)'
;MARKQPTQSSSTSDRKIVKYADQTVETGTGGEVHQTSGKTNPVLTTQQGIPVADDQNSLKIGERGPTALEDFHFREKMFHFDHERIPERVVHARGFGAHGYFENYESLADVTRADLFQRPRDKTPAFVRFSTVAGNKGSFDLARDVRGFAVKLYTKEGNWDLVGNNMPVFFIQDAMKFPDLVHAAKAEPDRGFPQAQTAHDNFWDFISLTPESMHMIMWTMSDRAIPRSFRFMEGFGVHTFRLINGQGKSTFVKFHWKPKLGMQSVVWNEAVKINGADPDFHRRDLWSAIQQGDYPEWELGLQLFDDDFAQQFDFDVLDATKLIPEEILPIRRVGRLVLDRCVDNFFAETEQVAFCTQNIVPGIDFSNDPLLQGRNFSYLDTQLKRLGSPNFTHIPINAPKCPFSHFQQDGHMAMQNPKGRANYEPNSWPGEAGGPRESPE
;
A
#
# COMPACT_ATOMS: atom_id res chain seq x y z
N MET A 1 -42.07 48.96 15.07
CA MET A 1 -41.60 48.29 16.31
C MET A 1 -40.08 48.27 16.28
N ALA A 2 -39.45 48.74 17.36
CA ALA A 2 -38.02 48.98 17.44
C ALA A 2 -37.19 47.70 17.25
N ARG A 3 -36.12 47.77 16.44
CA ARG A 3 -35.05 46.78 16.40
C ARG A 3 -34.41 46.70 17.78
N LYS A 4 -34.67 45.61 18.53
CA LYS A 4 -33.83 45.22 19.66
C LYS A 4 -32.42 44.95 19.13
N GLN A 5 -31.43 45.64 19.69
CA GLN A 5 -30.02 45.28 19.55
C GLN A 5 -29.84 43.80 19.96
N PRO A 6 -28.95 43.05 19.30
CA PRO A 6 -28.59 41.72 19.79
C PRO A 6 -27.92 41.91 21.16
N THR A 7 -28.56 41.40 22.20
CA THR A 7 -27.94 41.21 23.51
C THR A 7 -26.69 40.34 23.31
N GLN A 8 -25.54 40.84 23.76
CA GLN A 8 -24.32 40.06 23.89
C GLN A 8 -24.66 38.73 24.58
N SER A 9 -24.57 37.61 23.85
CA SER A 9 -24.72 36.30 24.46
C SER A 9 -23.51 36.04 25.35
N SER A 10 -23.77 35.87 26.64
CA SER A 10 -22.82 35.55 27.69
C SER A 10 -22.34 34.10 27.58
N SER A 11 -21.34 33.81 26.75
CA SER A 11 -20.73 32.46 26.73
C SER A 11 -19.21 32.42 26.85
N THR A 12 -18.55 33.58 27.10
CA THR A 12 -17.12 33.64 27.43
C THR A 12 -16.84 33.97 28.90
N SER A 13 -17.87 34.18 29.74
CA SER A 13 -17.70 34.71 31.11
C SER A 13 -17.24 33.72 32.17
N ASP A 14 -17.31 32.41 31.91
CA ASP A 14 -17.19 31.40 32.98
C ASP A 14 -15.89 30.57 32.90
N ARG A 15 -15.00 30.91 31.98
CA ARG A 15 -13.68 30.28 31.87
C ARG A 15 -12.76 30.78 32.99
N LYS A 16 -12.01 29.87 33.59
CA LYS A 16 -11.07 30.15 34.69
C LYS A 16 -9.67 29.75 34.29
N ILE A 17 -8.68 30.55 34.68
CA ILE A 17 -7.27 30.19 34.53
C ILE A 17 -6.87 29.31 35.72
N VAL A 18 -6.40 28.10 35.44
CA VAL A 18 -5.96 27.12 36.43
C VAL A 18 -4.50 26.74 36.15
N LYS A 19 -3.70 26.60 37.22
CA LYS A 19 -2.31 26.17 37.13
C LYS A 19 -2.20 24.67 37.44
N TYR A 20 -1.82 23.86 36.46
CA TYR A 20 -1.49 22.44 36.61
C TYR A 20 0.03 22.27 36.51
N ALA A 21 0.69 22.01 37.63
CA ALA A 21 2.15 21.94 37.74
C ALA A 21 2.85 23.18 37.13
N ASP A 22 3.60 23.00 36.04
CA ASP A 22 4.32 24.03 35.29
C ASP A 22 3.47 24.66 34.18
N GLN A 23 2.27 24.16 33.92
CA GLN A 23 1.37 24.66 32.87
C GLN A 23 0.24 25.52 33.44
N THR A 24 -0.12 26.56 32.68
CA THR A 24 -1.28 27.41 32.95
C THR A 24 -2.28 27.19 31.82
N VAL A 25 -3.50 26.78 32.17
CA VAL A 25 -4.54 26.45 31.20
C VAL A 25 -5.84 27.17 31.53
N GLU A 26 -6.64 27.42 30.52
CA GLU A 26 -7.99 27.93 30.66
C GLU A 26 -8.95 26.74 30.77
N THR A 27 -9.83 26.73 31.77
CA THR A 27 -10.81 25.66 31.99
C THR A 27 -12.23 26.18 31.98
N GLY A 28 -13.16 25.41 31.44
CA GLY A 28 -14.59 25.70 31.53
C GLY A 28 -15.23 25.23 32.85
N THR A 29 -16.56 25.26 32.92
CA THR A 29 -17.31 24.95 34.16
C THR A 29 -17.26 23.48 34.56
N GLY A 30 -17.04 22.57 33.61
CA GLY A 30 -16.84 21.14 33.83
C GLY A 30 -15.39 20.74 34.16
N GLY A 31 -14.46 21.71 34.19
CA GLY A 31 -13.03 21.48 34.38
C GLY A 31 -12.29 21.07 33.10
N GLU A 32 -12.98 21.01 31.97
CA GLU A 32 -12.42 20.73 30.66
C GLU A 32 -11.49 21.85 30.21
N VAL A 33 -10.38 21.48 29.57
CA VAL A 33 -9.36 22.44 29.13
C VAL A 33 -9.77 23.06 27.80
N HIS A 34 -9.79 24.39 27.75
CA HIS A 34 -10.01 25.15 26.53
C HIS A 34 -8.68 25.68 26.01
N GLN A 35 -8.33 25.31 24.78
CA GLN A 35 -7.20 25.86 24.05
C GLN A 35 -7.74 26.73 22.91
N THR A 36 -7.69 28.05 23.09
CA THR A 36 -8.18 29.00 22.09
C THR A 36 -7.12 29.26 21.01
N SER A 37 -7.58 29.57 19.79
CA SER A 37 -6.66 29.95 18.71
C SER A 37 -5.96 31.27 19.06
N GLY A 38 -4.63 31.22 19.10
CA GLY A 38 -3.76 32.38 19.29
C GLY A 38 -3.28 32.97 17.97
N LYS A 39 -2.20 33.77 18.01
CA LYS A 39 -1.58 34.32 16.78
C LYS A 39 -0.94 33.25 15.88
N THR A 40 -0.55 32.12 16.46
CA THR A 40 0.22 31.06 15.78
C THR A 40 -0.60 29.83 15.45
N ASN A 41 -1.73 29.62 16.13
CA ASN A 41 -2.58 28.45 15.96
C ASN A 41 -3.80 28.82 15.10
N PRO A 42 -4.14 28.05 14.07
CA PRO A 42 -5.32 28.32 13.26
C PRO A 42 -6.61 28.18 14.08
N VAL A 43 -7.68 28.83 13.60
CA VAL A 43 -9.03 28.67 14.15
C VAL A 43 -9.54 27.28 13.81
N LEU A 44 -10.09 26.57 14.80
CA LEU A 44 -10.79 25.30 14.57
C LEU A 44 -12.08 25.57 13.79
N THR A 45 -12.32 24.79 12.75
CA THR A 45 -13.53 24.89 11.92
C THR A 45 -14.21 23.54 11.73
N THR A 46 -15.49 23.57 11.40
CA THR A 46 -16.19 22.43 10.79
C THR A 46 -15.62 22.11 9.41
N GLN A 47 -16.01 20.98 8.82
CA GLN A 47 -15.61 20.62 7.44
C GLN A 47 -16.18 21.60 6.39
N GLN A 48 -17.22 22.35 6.75
CA GLN A 48 -17.77 23.44 5.92
C GLN A 48 -17.09 24.81 6.18
N GLY A 49 -16.03 24.85 7.00
CA GLY A 49 -15.27 26.06 7.29
C GLY A 49 -15.91 27.00 8.32
N ILE A 50 -16.88 26.53 9.09
CA ILE A 50 -17.55 27.35 10.13
C ILE A 50 -16.67 27.37 11.38
N PRO A 51 -16.28 28.54 11.93
CA PRO A 51 -15.51 28.61 13.17
C PRO A 51 -16.22 27.96 14.36
N VAL A 52 -15.47 27.17 15.14
CA VAL A 52 -15.97 26.48 16.33
C VAL A 52 -15.56 27.25 17.58
N ALA A 53 -16.53 27.67 18.39
CA ALA A 53 -16.29 28.44 19.60
C ALA A 53 -15.95 27.57 20.83
N ASP A 54 -16.56 26.39 20.91
CA ASP A 54 -16.37 25.40 21.97
C ASP A 54 -16.41 23.99 21.35
N ASP A 55 -15.30 23.26 21.46
CA ASP A 55 -15.15 21.88 20.98
C ASP A 55 -15.14 20.85 22.13
N GLN A 56 -15.31 21.33 23.36
CA GLN A 56 -15.23 20.52 24.57
C GLN A 56 -16.63 20.12 25.07
N ASN A 57 -17.66 20.88 24.68
CA ASN A 57 -19.02 20.69 25.14
C ASN A 57 -20.01 20.53 23.98
N SER A 58 -20.99 19.64 24.16
CA SER A 58 -22.19 19.62 23.30
C SER A 58 -23.16 20.73 23.70
N LEU A 59 -23.91 21.25 22.73
CA LEU A 59 -25.05 22.13 22.99
C LEU A 59 -26.16 21.37 23.73
N LYS A 60 -26.67 21.96 24.82
CA LYS A 60 -27.68 21.36 25.70
C LYS A 60 -28.88 22.29 25.90
N ILE A 61 -30.04 21.72 26.21
CA ILE A 61 -31.24 22.47 26.63
C ILE A 61 -31.14 22.81 28.12
N GLY A 62 -30.39 23.86 28.44
CA GLY A 62 -30.00 24.24 29.80
C GLY A 62 -28.70 23.57 30.26
N GLU A 63 -28.04 24.14 31.26
CA GLU A 63 -26.68 23.76 31.69
C GLU A 63 -26.52 22.26 32.01
N ARG A 64 -27.54 21.67 32.64
CA ARG A 64 -27.60 20.23 33.00
C ARG A 64 -28.65 19.46 32.21
N GLY A 65 -29.13 20.02 31.11
CA GLY A 65 -30.16 19.41 30.27
C GLY A 65 -29.62 18.41 29.25
N PRO A 66 -30.52 17.79 28.46
CA PRO A 66 -30.14 16.88 27.39
C PRO A 66 -29.43 17.61 26.24
N THR A 67 -28.59 16.89 25.49
CA THR A 67 -27.98 17.36 24.24
C THR A 67 -29.05 17.68 23.19
N ALA A 68 -28.89 18.80 22.50
CA ALA A 68 -29.81 19.24 21.46
C ALA A 68 -29.41 18.67 20.08
N LEU A 69 -30.39 18.15 19.32
CA LEU A 69 -30.12 17.61 17.98
C LEU A 69 -29.67 18.69 16.97
N GLU A 70 -29.97 19.96 17.23
CA GLU A 70 -29.52 21.07 16.40
C GLU A 70 -27.99 21.32 16.46
N ASP A 71 -27.28 20.68 17.40
CA ASP A 71 -25.81 20.72 17.48
C ASP A 71 -25.16 20.08 16.25
N PHE A 72 -24.90 20.91 15.24
CA PHE A 72 -24.35 20.46 13.97
C PHE A 72 -22.86 20.17 14.06
N HIS A 73 -22.12 20.85 14.94
CA HIS A 73 -20.70 20.60 15.13
C HIS A 73 -20.47 19.23 15.76
N PHE A 74 -21.18 18.91 16.85
CA PHE A 74 -21.14 17.57 17.46
C PHE A 74 -21.48 16.48 16.45
N ARG A 75 -22.59 16.64 15.71
CA ARG A 75 -23.02 15.64 14.72
C ARG A 75 -22.02 15.47 13.59
N GLU A 76 -21.47 16.54 13.03
CA GLU A 76 -20.49 16.44 11.94
C GLU A 76 -19.20 15.76 12.41
N LYS A 77 -18.67 16.15 13.59
CA LYS A 77 -17.47 15.57 14.19
C LYS A 77 -17.65 14.07 14.47
N MET A 78 -18.76 13.70 15.11
CA MET A 78 -19.08 12.30 15.41
C MET A 78 -19.33 11.49 14.13
N PHE A 79 -20.07 12.06 13.17
CA PHE A 79 -20.34 11.41 11.90
C PHE A 79 -19.04 11.06 11.16
N HIS A 80 -18.07 11.97 11.10
CA HIS A 80 -16.78 11.63 10.49
C HIS A 80 -16.03 10.55 11.26
N PHE A 81 -15.98 10.64 12.61
CA PHE A 81 -15.34 9.65 13.47
C PHE A 81 -15.91 8.23 13.25
N ASP A 82 -17.24 8.11 13.24
CA ASP A 82 -17.95 6.84 13.07
C ASP A 82 -17.65 6.16 11.71
N HIS A 83 -17.20 6.93 10.71
CA HIS A 83 -16.92 6.47 9.34
C HIS A 83 -15.43 6.50 8.99
N GLU A 84 -14.51 6.64 9.96
CA GLU A 84 -13.07 6.68 9.69
C GLU A 84 -12.49 5.35 9.16
N ARG A 85 -13.16 4.22 9.44
CA ARG A 85 -12.62 2.90 9.10
C ARG A 85 -13.10 2.47 7.71
N ILE A 86 -12.14 2.18 6.85
CA ILE A 86 -12.35 1.43 5.60
C ILE A 86 -12.02 -0.05 5.81
N PRO A 87 -12.50 -0.96 4.95
CA PRO A 87 -12.06 -2.35 5.00
C PRO A 87 -10.53 -2.45 4.90
N GLU A 88 -9.92 -3.33 5.69
CA GLU A 88 -8.52 -3.68 5.50
C GLU A 88 -8.34 -4.49 4.19
N ARG A 89 -7.09 -4.67 3.76
CA ARG A 89 -6.79 -5.57 2.64
C ARG A 89 -7.15 -7.01 3.03
N VAL A 90 -7.70 -7.78 2.09
CA VAL A 90 -8.10 -9.19 2.33
C VAL A 90 -6.92 -10.04 2.81
N VAL A 91 -5.74 -9.80 2.25
CA VAL A 91 -4.44 -10.33 2.67
C VAL A 91 -3.46 -9.16 2.76
N HIS A 92 -2.36 -9.32 3.47
CA HIS A 92 -1.36 -8.27 3.64
C HIS A 92 -1.92 -7.00 4.34
N ALA A 93 -2.89 -7.17 5.24
CA ALA A 93 -3.53 -6.08 5.97
C ALA A 93 -2.53 -5.34 6.85
N ARG A 94 -1.69 -6.07 7.58
CA ARG A 94 -0.60 -5.52 8.40
C ARG A 94 0.59 -5.13 7.54
N GLY A 95 0.95 -3.86 7.53
CA GLY A 95 2.08 -3.37 6.75
C GLY A 95 2.42 -1.90 6.98
N PHE A 96 3.55 -1.47 6.40
CA PHE A 96 4.04 -0.10 6.49
C PHE A 96 4.70 0.33 5.19
N GLY A 97 4.52 1.58 4.81
CA GLY A 97 5.01 2.12 3.57
C GLY A 97 5.88 3.36 3.76
N ALA A 98 6.73 3.59 2.76
CA ALA A 98 7.64 4.72 2.69
C ALA A 98 7.84 5.15 1.24
N HIS A 99 8.17 6.42 1.06
CA HIS A 99 8.56 7.00 -0.23
C HIS A 99 10.05 6.79 -0.47
N GLY A 100 10.41 6.88 -1.75
CA GLY A 100 11.78 6.78 -2.19
C GLY A 100 11.92 7.06 -3.68
N TYR A 101 12.98 6.53 -4.25
CA TYR A 101 13.21 6.54 -5.69
C TYR A 101 13.93 5.27 -6.15
N PHE A 102 13.67 4.89 -7.39
CA PHE A 102 14.49 3.95 -8.13
C PHE A 102 15.46 4.71 -9.03
N GLU A 103 16.72 4.29 -9.05
CA GLU A 103 17.77 4.85 -9.89
C GLU A 103 18.35 3.73 -10.76
N ASN A 104 18.18 3.86 -12.07
CA ASN A 104 18.71 2.92 -13.05
C ASN A 104 20.24 3.05 -13.17
N TYR A 105 20.98 1.95 -13.34
CA TYR A 105 22.44 2.00 -13.47
C TYR A 105 22.90 2.22 -14.91
N GLU A 106 22.33 1.46 -15.84
CA GLU A 106 22.71 1.43 -17.25
C GLU A 106 21.46 1.31 -18.11
N SER A 107 21.54 1.68 -19.39
CA SER A 107 20.42 1.48 -20.29
C SER A 107 20.12 -0.02 -20.45
N LEU A 108 18.84 -0.40 -20.38
CA LEU A 108 18.38 -1.77 -20.69
C LEU A 108 17.65 -1.84 -22.05
N ALA A 109 17.93 -0.91 -22.96
CA ALA A 109 17.33 -0.86 -24.28
C ALA A 109 17.54 -2.15 -25.10
N ASP A 110 18.53 -2.97 -24.74
CA ASP A 110 18.76 -4.30 -25.32
C ASP A 110 17.59 -5.25 -25.07
N VAL A 111 16.90 -5.13 -23.93
CA VAL A 111 15.85 -6.07 -23.49
C VAL A 111 14.49 -5.43 -23.25
N THR A 112 14.40 -4.13 -22.96
CA THR A 112 13.13 -3.44 -22.69
C THR A 112 13.09 -2.03 -23.24
N ARG A 113 11.92 -1.61 -23.73
CA ARG A 113 11.62 -0.21 -24.08
C ARG A 113 11.05 0.62 -22.94
N ALA A 114 10.88 0.06 -21.74
CA ALA A 114 10.29 0.78 -20.62
C ALA A 114 11.11 2.01 -20.22
N ASP A 115 10.46 3.18 -20.18
CA ASP A 115 11.11 4.50 -20.08
C ASP A 115 12.10 4.61 -18.91
N LEU A 116 11.74 4.05 -17.75
CA LEU A 116 12.57 4.11 -16.54
C LEU A 116 13.93 3.42 -16.67
N PHE A 117 14.09 2.51 -17.65
CA PHE A 117 15.34 1.78 -17.88
C PHE A 117 16.15 2.32 -19.06
N GLN A 118 15.69 3.37 -19.74
CA GLN A 118 16.37 3.84 -20.95
C GLN A 118 17.60 4.70 -20.64
N ARG A 119 17.59 5.42 -19.51
CA ARG A 119 18.60 6.42 -19.17
C ARG A 119 19.32 6.02 -17.89
N PRO A 120 20.66 5.90 -17.91
CA PRO A 120 21.47 5.70 -16.70
C PRO A 120 21.25 6.86 -15.71
N ARG A 121 21.21 6.54 -14.41
CA ARG A 121 21.10 7.48 -13.28
C ARG A 121 19.80 8.28 -13.20
N ASP A 122 18.86 8.07 -14.12
CA ASP A 122 17.53 8.64 -14.00
C ASP A 122 16.83 8.12 -12.75
N LYS A 123 16.23 9.05 -12.00
CA LYS A 123 15.48 8.76 -10.78
C LYS A 123 13.98 8.72 -11.06
N THR A 124 13.37 7.57 -10.84
CA THR A 124 11.92 7.39 -10.87
C THR A 124 11.38 7.43 -9.44
N PRO A 125 10.45 8.33 -9.09
CA PRO A 125 9.83 8.32 -7.77
C PRO A 125 9.21 6.96 -7.46
N ALA A 126 9.31 6.52 -6.22
CA ALA A 126 8.81 5.22 -5.77
C ALA A 126 7.99 5.35 -4.48
N PHE A 127 7.00 4.47 -4.33
CA PHE A 127 6.37 4.19 -3.05
C PHE A 127 6.41 2.69 -2.79
N VAL A 128 6.85 2.30 -1.61
CA VAL A 128 7.01 0.89 -1.23
C VAL A 128 6.15 0.59 -0.03
N ARG A 129 5.53 -0.59 -0.02
CA ARG A 129 4.84 -1.12 1.15
C ARG A 129 5.31 -2.53 1.45
N PHE A 130 5.76 -2.72 2.68
CA PHE A 130 6.06 -4.03 3.25
C PHE A 130 4.89 -4.53 4.10
N SER A 131 4.74 -5.84 4.23
CA SER A 131 3.60 -6.43 4.95
C SER A 131 3.86 -7.86 5.39
N THR A 132 3.12 -8.36 6.37
CA THR A 132 2.86 -9.81 6.55
C THR A 132 1.73 -10.24 5.60
N VAL A 133 1.12 -11.42 5.73
CA VAL A 133 0.05 -11.91 4.83
C VAL A 133 -1.23 -12.22 5.58
N ALA A 134 -1.19 -13.17 6.51
CA ALA A 134 -2.39 -13.77 7.11
C ALA A 134 -3.03 -12.88 8.18
N GLY A 135 -2.20 -12.14 8.92
CA GLY A 135 -2.63 -11.30 10.03
C GLY A 135 -3.52 -10.13 9.60
N ASN A 136 -4.51 -9.80 10.44
CA ASN A 136 -5.29 -8.57 10.28
C ASN A 136 -4.42 -7.31 10.51
N LYS A 137 -4.95 -6.11 10.23
CA LYS A 137 -4.23 -4.83 10.34
C LYS A 137 -3.63 -4.58 11.74
N GLY A 138 -4.27 -5.08 12.79
CA GLY A 138 -3.85 -4.95 14.18
C GLY A 138 -2.90 -6.05 14.69
N SER A 139 -2.49 -6.98 13.83
CA SER A 139 -1.54 -8.04 14.17
C SER A 139 -0.10 -7.51 14.33
N PHE A 140 0.83 -8.41 14.63
CA PHE A 140 2.22 -8.12 14.98
C PHE A 140 3.19 -8.39 13.82
N ASP A 141 4.29 -7.63 13.76
CA ASP A 141 5.21 -7.61 12.61
C ASP A 141 6.07 -8.88 12.44
N LEU A 142 6.43 -9.53 13.54
CA LEU A 142 7.33 -10.69 13.56
C LEU A 142 6.56 -12.03 13.60
N ALA A 143 5.36 -12.08 13.04
CA ALA A 143 4.70 -13.36 12.74
C ALA A 143 5.60 -14.24 11.86
N ARG A 144 5.62 -15.56 12.05
CA ARG A 144 6.24 -16.47 11.07
C ARG A 144 5.32 -16.52 9.86
N ASP A 145 5.66 -15.74 8.84
CA ASP A 145 4.79 -15.49 7.69
C ASP A 145 5.65 -15.16 6.45
N VAL A 146 5.03 -15.15 5.29
CA VAL A 146 5.61 -14.49 4.12
C VAL A 146 5.60 -12.99 4.35
N ARG A 147 6.53 -12.26 3.73
CA ARG A 147 6.46 -10.79 3.68
C ARG A 147 6.15 -10.32 2.29
N GLY A 148 5.14 -9.47 2.15
CA GLY A 148 4.90 -8.71 0.92
C GLY A 148 5.94 -7.60 0.76
N PHE A 149 6.42 -7.40 -0.46
CA PHE A 149 7.31 -6.32 -0.87
C PHE A 149 6.76 -5.74 -2.18
N ALA A 150 5.85 -4.77 -2.05
CA ALA A 150 5.20 -4.12 -3.19
C ALA A 150 5.85 -2.76 -3.47
N VAL A 151 6.26 -2.55 -4.72
CA VAL A 151 6.92 -1.32 -5.19
C VAL A 151 6.09 -0.69 -6.31
N LYS A 152 5.67 0.56 -6.12
CA LYS A 152 5.02 1.39 -7.15
C LYS A 152 6.04 2.39 -7.67
N LEU A 153 6.27 2.38 -8.97
CA LEU A 153 7.18 3.28 -9.68
C LEU A 153 6.35 4.24 -10.52
N TYR A 154 6.45 5.53 -10.20
CA TYR A 154 5.73 6.58 -10.92
C TYR A 154 6.53 7.01 -12.15
N THR A 155 6.42 6.24 -13.23
CA THR A 155 7.20 6.45 -14.47
C THR A 155 6.63 7.59 -15.31
N LYS A 156 7.31 7.97 -16.40
CA LYS A 156 6.82 8.96 -17.35
C LYS A 156 5.70 8.42 -18.26
N GLU A 157 5.50 7.11 -18.28
CA GLU A 157 4.54 6.40 -19.14
C GLU A 157 3.52 5.59 -18.31
N GLY A 158 3.21 6.07 -17.10
CA GLY A 158 2.25 5.44 -16.19
C GLY A 158 2.90 4.87 -14.92
N ASN A 159 2.06 4.37 -14.03
CA ASN A 159 2.52 3.69 -12.82
C ASN A 159 2.86 2.23 -13.15
N TRP A 160 4.06 1.78 -12.79
CA TRP A 160 4.41 0.35 -12.80
C TRP A 160 4.43 -0.19 -11.38
N ASP A 161 3.67 -1.25 -11.11
CA ASP A 161 3.68 -1.93 -9.81
C ASP A 161 4.36 -3.29 -9.91
N LEU A 162 5.49 -3.43 -9.20
CA LEU A 162 6.12 -4.72 -8.95
C LEU A 162 5.67 -5.26 -7.59
N VAL A 163 4.65 -6.11 -7.60
CA VAL A 163 3.97 -6.61 -6.40
C VAL A 163 4.53 -7.99 -6.00
N GLY A 164 5.64 -7.96 -5.27
CA GLY A 164 6.41 -9.15 -4.89
C GLY A 164 6.25 -9.60 -3.44
N ASN A 165 7.00 -10.66 -3.10
CA ASN A 165 7.18 -11.19 -1.76
C ASN A 165 8.67 -11.32 -1.41
N ASN A 166 9.01 -11.60 -0.15
CA ASN A 166 10.39 -11.85 0.27
C ASN A 166 10.90 -13.29 0.01
N MET A 167 10.12 -14.07 -0.74
CA MET A 167 10.44 -15.44 -1.13
C MET A 167 10.23 -15.60 -2.65
N PRO A 168 11.06 -16.39 -3.35
CA PRO A 168 11.08 -16.46 -4.81
C PRO A 168 9.96 -17.29 -5.43
N VAL A 169 9.19 -18.01 -4.61
CA VAL A 169 8.12 -18.92 -5.03
C VAL A 169 6.84 -18.65 -4.27
N PHE A 170 5.73 -19.25 -4.72
CA PHE A 170 4.43 -19.21 -4.06
C PHE A 170 3.98 -20.60 -3.61
N PHE A 171 2.93 -20.64 -2.78
CA PHE A 171 2.35 -21.89 -2.27
C PHE A 171 1.59 -22.69 -3.33
N ILE A 172 0.97 -22.01 -4.29
CA ILE A 172 0.05 -22.62 -5.25
C ILE A 172 0.40 -22.22 -6.67
N GLN A 173 0.03 -23.07 -7.62
CA GLN A 173 0.29 -22.87 -9.04
C GLN A 173 -0.78 -22.00 -9.72
N ASP A 174 -2.05 -22.13 -9.31
CA ASP A 174 -3.19 -21.49 -9.96
C ASP A 174 -3.93 -20.55 -8.99
N ALA A 175 -4.31 -19.36 -9.47
CA ALA A 175 -5.03 -18.35 -8.71
C ALA A 175 -6.42 -18.81 -8.22
N MET A 176 -7.04 -19.79 -8.87
CA MET A 176 -8.32 -20.36 -8.45
C MET A 176 -8.28 -20.90 -7.02
N LYS A 177 -7.13 -21.42 -6.57
CA LYS A 177 -6.94 -21.97 -5.21
C LYS A 177 -6.53 -20.92 -4.17
N PHE A 178 -6.41 -19.65 -4.57
CA PHE A 178 -5.99 -18.59 -3.65
C PHE A 178 -6.95 -18.41 -2.47
N PRO A 179 -8.29 -18.43 -2.65
CA PRO A 179 -9.22 -18.40 -1.52
C PRO A 179 -9.04 -19.60 -0.59
N ASP A 180 -8.82 -20.81 -1.11
CA ASP A 180 -8.64 -22.02 -0.30
C ASP A 180 -7.39 -21.92 0.57
N LEU A 181 -6.24 -21.54 -0.01
CA LEU A 181 -5.00 -21.30 0.71
C LEU A 181 -5.18 -20.24 1.81
N VAL A 182 -5.79 -19.11 1.47
CA VAL A 182 -5.94 -17.99 2.42
C VAL A 182 -6.92 -18.34 3.54
N HIS A 183 -8.00 -19.06 3.25
CA HIS A 183 -8.91 -19.56 4.28
C HIS A 183 -8.22 -20.56 5.20
N ALA A 184 -7.42 -21.47 4.65
CA ALA A 184 -6.66 -22.44 5.43
C ALA A 184 -5.61 -21.79 6.34
N ALA A 185 -4.98 -20.69 5.90
CA ALA A 185 -3.95 -19.97 6.67
C ALA A 185 -4.49 -18.93 7.66
N LYS A 186 -5.75 -18.50 7.51
CA LYS A 186 -6.39 -17.52 8.40
C LYS A 186 -7.07 -18.21 9.59
N ALA A 187 -7.45 -17.39 10.56
CA ALA A 187 -8.23 -17.78 11.73
C ALA A 187 -9.43 -18.66 11.34
N GLU A 188 -9.65 -19.73 12.10
CA GLU A 188 -10.71 -20.69 11.79
C GLU A 188 -12.10 -20.08 12.01
N PRO A 189 -13.09 -20.35 11.13
CA PRO A 189 -14.33 -19.59 11.08
C PRO A 189 -15.28 -19.85 12.25
N ASP A 190 -15.15 -20.99 12.93
CA ASP A 190 -15.98 -21.36 14.08
C ASP A 190 -15.62 -20.57 15.35
N ARG A 191 -14.35 -20.13 15.47
CA ARG A 191 -13.80 -19.56 16.69
C ARG A 191 -13.02 -18.26 16.53
N GLY A 192 -12.63 -17.90 15.31
CA GLY A 192 -11.95 -16.64 15.00
C GLY A 192 -10.49 -16.57 15.46
N PHE A 193 -9.80 -17.70 15.60
CA PHE A 193 -8.36 -17.77 15.93
C PHE A 193 -7.69 -19.03 15.34
N PRO A 194 -6.35 -19.11 15.24
CA PRO A 194 -5.34 -18.15 15.73
C PRO A 194 -5.16 -16.91 14.84
N GLN A 195 -4.61 -15.84 15.41
CA GLN A 195 -4.24 -14.62 14.67
C GLN A 195 -2.80 -14.70 14.17
N ALA A 196 -2.59 -14.44 12.88
CA ALA A 196 -1.28 -14.32 12.23
C ALA A 196 -0.34 -15.52 12.48
N GLN A 197 -0.89 -16.73 12.48
CA GLN A 197 -0.15 -17.97 12.73
C GLN A 197 -0.72 -19.09 11.87
N THR A 198 0.16 -19.84 11.21
CA THR A 198 -0.17 -21.05 10.45
C THR A 198 -0.06 -22.34 11.27
N ALA A 199 0.20 -22.22 12.58
CA ALA A 199 0.34 -23.34 13.50
C ALA A 199 -1.04 -23.82 14.02
N HIS A 200 -1.89 -24.28 13.10
CA HIS A 200 -3.20 -24.85 13.40
C HIS A 200 -3.65 -25.83 12.30
N ASP A 201 -4.68 -26.62 12.61
CA ASP A 201 -5.11 -27.79 11.85
C ASP A 201 -5.46 -27.47 10.40
N ASN A 202 -6.31 -26.47 10.13
CA ASN A 202 -6.75 -26.17 8.76
C ASN A 202 -5.58 -25.86 7.80
N PHE A 203 -4.56 -25.14 8.27
CA PHE A 203 -3.40 -24.84 7.43
C PHE A 203 -2.63 -26.11 7.09
N TRP A 204 -2.30 -26.92 8.10
CA TRP A 204 -1.53 -28.14 7.89
C TRP A 204 -2.30 -29.24 7.16
N ASP A 205 -3.62 -29.29 7.31
CA ASP A 205 -4.50 -30.15 6.51
C ASP A 205 -4.41 -29.80 5.02
N PHE A 206 -4.65 -28.52 4.67
CA PHE A 206 -4.52 -28.04 3.29
C PHE A 206 -3.15 -28.35 2.69
N ILE A 207 -2.08 -28.06 3.45
CA ILE A 207 -0.70 -28.31 3.01
C ILE A 207 -0.44 -29.80 2.81
N SER A 208 -0.94 -30.67 3.69
CA SER A 208 -0.78 -32.13 3.56
C SER A 208 -1.45 -32.71 2.30
N LEU A 209 -2.50 -32.04 1.82
CA LEU A 209 -3.26 -32.42 0.62
C LEU A 209 -2.83 -31.65 -0.65
N THR A 210 -1.93 -30.67 -0.51
CA THR A 210 -1.50 -29.76 -1.59
C THR A 210 0.03 -29.78 -1.74
N PRO A 211 0.61 -30.86 -2.31
CA PRO A 211 2.07 -31.06 -2.34
C PRO A 211 2.84 -30.01 -3.15
N GLU A 212 2.21 -29.29 -4.08
CA GLU A 212 2.86 -28.16 -4.79
C GLU A 212 3.34 -27.06 -3.83
N SER A 213 2.74 -26.96 -2.63
CA SER A 213 3.12 -25.99 -1.60
C SER A 213 4.41 -26.32 -0.87
N MET A 214 4.95 -27.53 -1.01
CA MET A 214 6.07 -28.00 -0.18
C MET A 214 7.32 -27.14 -0.33
N HIS A 215 7.60 -26.63 -1.54
CA HIS A 215 8.75 -25.74 -1.73
C HIS A 215 8.59 -24.48 -0.88
N MET A 216 7.42 -23.84 -0.92
CA MET A 216 7.13 -22.64 -0.14
C MET A 216 7.10 -22.91 1.39
N ILE A 217 6.70 -24.12 1.79
CA ILE A 217 6.77 -24.54 3.20
C ILE A 217 8.20 -24.57 3.71
N MET A 218 9.16 -25.04 2.90
CA MET A 218 10.58 -24.99 3.28
C MET A 218 11.05 -23.55 3.53
N TRP A 219 10.62 -22.60 2.69
CA TRP A 219 10.94 -21.18 2.88
C TRP A 219 10.29 -20.60 4.13
N THR A 220 9.00 -20.86 4.36
CA THR A 220 8.25 -20.28 5.49
C THR A 220 8.61 -20.88 6.84
N MET A 221 9.04 -22.13 6.87
CA MET A 221 9.55 -22.77 8.08
C MET A 221 11.01 -22.40 8.38
N SER A 222 11.75 -21.85 7.40
CA SER A 222 13.08 -21.27 7.63
C SER A 222 13.02 -19.90 8.30
N ASP A 223 14.16 -19.36 8.69
CA ASP A 223 14.25 -18.02 9.28
C ASP A 223 13.95 -16.88 8.28
N ARG A 224 13.81 -17.17 6.98
CA ARG A 224 13.33 -16.18 5.97
C ARG A 224 11.96 -15.60 6.31
N ALA A 225 11.14 -16.33 7.08
CA ALA A 225 9.80 -15.90 7.50
C ALA A 225 9.77 -15.04 8.78
N ILE A 226 10.93 -14.80 9.40
CA ILE A 226 11.08 -13.96 10.59
C ILE A 226 12.28 -13.00 10.40
N PRO A 227 12.24 -12.14 9.36
CA PRO A 227 13.34 -11.23 9.07
C PRO A 227 13.56 -10.25 10.21
N ARG A 228 14.80 -9.84 10.44
CA ARG A 228 15.16 -8.92 11.53
C ARG A 228 14.51 -7.54 11.37
N SER A 229 14.33 -7.12 10.12
CA SER A 229 13.58 -5.94 9.70
C SER A 229 13.26 -6.09 8.21
N PHE A 230 12.29 -5.31 7.71
CA PHE A 230 12.06 -5.17 6.27
C PHE A 230 13.35 -4.83 5.50
N ARG A 231 14.28 -4.09 6.11
CA ARG A 231 15.55 -3.64 5.49
C ARG A 231 16.54 -4.77 5.20
N PHE A 232 16.36 -5.94 5.81
CA PHE A 232 17.27 -7.10 5.72
C PHE A 232 16.63 -8.31 5.03
N MET A 233 15.62 -8.08 4.18
CA MET A 233 15.02 -9.16 3.38
C MET A 233 15.17 -8.88 1.89
N GLU A 234 15.26 -9.96 1.13
CA GLU A 234 15.12 -9.92 -0.33
C GLU A 234 13.67 -9.64 -0.73
N GLY A 235 13.46 -9.31 -1.99
CA GLY A 235 12.16 -9.24 -2.62
C GLY A 235 12.20 -9.95 -3.97
N PHE A 236 11.07 -10.48 -4.41
CA PHE A 236 10.96 -11.27 -5.63
C PHE A 236 9.63 -11.00 -6.30
N GLY A 237 9.64 -10.83 -7.61
CA GLY A 237 8.40 -10.77 -8.40
C GLY A 237 7.64 -12.10 -8.43
N VAL A 238 8.31 -13.20 -8.06
CA VAL A 238 7.86 -14.61 -8.11
C VAL A 238 7.64 -15.09 -9.54
N HIS A 239 6.73 -14.46 -10.26
CA HIS A 239 6.33 -14.84 -11.60
C HIS A 239 7.42 -14.57 -12.63
N THR A 240 7.37 -15.34 -13.71
CA THR A 240 8.08 -15.00 -14.94
C THR A 240 7.25 -13.94 -15.68
N PHE A 241 7.87 -12.82 -16.01
CA PHE A 241 7.30 -11.76 -16.86
C PHE A 241 8.05 -11.73 -18.19
N ARG A 242 7.68 -10.80 -19.07
CA ARG A 242 8.40 -10.49 -20.30
C ARG A 242 8.88 -9.05 -20.30
N LEU A 243 10.07 -8.85 -20.84
CA LEU A 243 10.56 -7.55 -21.28
C LEU A 243 10.49 -7.50 -22.80
N ILE A 244 10.00 -6.40 -23.34
CA ILE A 244 9.85 -6.17 -24.78
C ILE A 244 10.73 -4.98 -25.18
N ASN A 245 11.71 -5.19 -26.04
CA ASN A 245 12.60 -4.13 -26.49
C ASN A 245 11.99 -3.27 -27.63
N GLY A 246 12.71 -2.25 -28.09
CA GLY A 246 12.24 -1.35 -29.15
C GLY A 246 12.01 -2.01 -30.53
N GLN A 247 12.47 -3.24 -30.72
CA GLN A 247 12.24 -4.03 -31.95
C GLN A 247 11.10 -5.06 -31.78
N GLY A 248 10.44 -5.08 -30.62
CA GLY A 248 9.41 -6.07 -30.30
C GLY A 248 9.97 -7.44 -29.88
N LYS A 249 11.28 -7.59 -29.68
CA LYS A 249 11.85 -8.85 -29.18
C LYS A 249 11.43 -9.03 -27.73
N SER A 250 10.87 -10.20 -27.43
CA SER A 250 10.51 -10.61 -26.08
C SER A 250 11.67 -11.34 -25.39
N THR A 251 11.82 -11.13 -24.09
CA THR A 251 12.78 -11.83 -23.22
C THR A 251 12.11 -12.13 -21.89
N PHE A 252 12.16 -13.36 -21.41
CA PHE A 252 11.63 -13.69 -20.10
C PHE A 252 12.46 -13.06 -18.99
N VAL A 253 11.79 -12.68 -17.90
CA VAL A 253 12.44 -12.07 -16.74
C VAL A 253 11.86 -12.57 -15.42
N LYS A 254 12.74 -12.88 -14.45
CA LYS A 254 12.40 -12.91 -13.02
C LYS A 254 13.02 -11.68 -12.34
N PHE A 255 12.23 -10.97 -11.54
CA PHE A 255 12.66 -9.77 -10.82
C PHE A 255 13.10 -10.10 -9.38
N HIS A 256 14.21 -9.51 -8.95
CA HIS A 256 14.82 -9.68 -7.63
C HIS A 256 15.17 -8.34 -7.00
N TRP A 257 14.83 -8.12 -5.74
CA TRP A 257 15.33 -7.04 -4.91
C TRP A 257 16.33 -7.61 -3.91
N LYS A 258 17.58 -7.14 -3.95
CA LYS A 258 18.63 -7.66 -3.09
C LYS A 258 19.07 -6.57 -2.11
N PRO A 259 18.92 -6.78 -0.79
CA PRO A 259 19.17 -5.74 0.21
C PRO A 259 20.66 -5.42 0.26
N LYS A 260 21.02 -4.14 0.17
CA LYS A 260 22.42 -3.70 0.33
C LYS A 260 22.98 -4.00 1.72
N LEU A 261 22.11 -4.05 2.73
CA LEU A 261 22.47 -4.37 4.11
C LEU A 261 22.67 -5.87 4.37
N GLY A 262 22.49 -6.71 3.34
CA GLY A 262 22.49 -8.16 3.49
C GLY A 262 21.24 -8.69 4.16
N MET A 263 21.17 -10.01 4.31
CA MET A 263 20.03 -10.68 4.93
C MET A 263 20.27 -10.96 6.40
N GLN A 264 19.25 -10.73 7.22
CA GLN A 264 19.26 -11.02 8.63
C GLN A 264 17.86 -11.46 9.08
N SER A 265 17.84 -12.44 9.97
CA SER A 265 16.63 -12.95 10.60
C SER A 265 16.82 -13.07 12.11
N VAL A 266 15.72 -13.06 12.84
CA VAL A 266 15.72 -13.43 14.26
C VAL A 266 15.50 -14.93 14.39
N VAL A 267 15.78 -15.47 15.58
CA VAL A 267 15.37 -16.84 15.92
C VAL A 267 13.92 -16.87 16.42
N TRP A 268 13.24 -18.00 16.31
CA TRP A 268 11.80 -18.09 16.65
C TRP A 268 11.46 -17.63 18.07
N ASN A 269 12.23 -18.03 19.08
CA ASN A 269 11.99 -17.62 20.47
C ASN A 269 12.13 -16.11 20.68
N GLU A 270 13.03 -15.46 19.92
CA GLU A 270 13.17 -14.00 19.94
C GLU A 270 11.96 -13.34 19.27
N ALA A 271 11.53 -13.83 18.10
CA ALA A 271 10.34 -13.32 17.41
C ALA A 271 9.09 -13.34 18.29
N VAL A 272 8.83 -14.46 18.98
CA VAL A 272 7.69 -14.62 19.90
C VAL A 272 7.73 -13.58 21.03
N LYS A 273 8.91 -13.35 21.63
CA LYS A 273 9.08 -12.37 22.71
C LYS A 273 8.93 -10.94 22.23
N ILE A 274 9.50 -10.60 21.06
CA ILE A 274 9.38 -9.26 20.47
C ILE A 274 7.92 -8.95 20.18
N ASN A 275 7.15 -9.88 19.60
CA ASN A 275 5.73 -9.64 19.31
C ASN A 275 4.90 -9.30 20.56
N GLY A 276 5.28 -9.80 21.74
CA GLY A 276 4.65 -9.41 23.01
C GLY A 276 5.12 -8.05 23.55
N ALA A 277 6.37 -7.67 23.29
CA ALA A 277 6.97 -6.45 23.83
C ALA A 277 6.78 -5.21 22.92
N ASP A 278 6.88 -5.39 21.60
CA ASP A 278 6.70 -4.36 20.58
C ASP A 278 6.13 -5.00 19.29
N PRO A 279 4.80 -5.09 19.15
CA PRO A 279 4.18 -5.64 17.94
C PRO A 279 4.41 -4.79 16.68
N ASP A 280 4.93 -3.55 16.84
CA ASP A 280 5.25 -2.60 15.77
C ASP A 280 6.75 -2.56 15.40
N PHE A 281 7.51 -3.59 15.79
CA PHE A 281 8.96 -3.64 15.68
C PHE A 281 9.53 -3.32 14.27
N HIS A 282 8.99 -3.92 13.20
CA HIS A 282 9.50 -3.67 11.84
C HIS A 282 9.11 -2.29 11.34
N ARG A 283 7.90 -1.84 11.66
CA ARG A 283 7.41 -0.51 11.27
C ARG A 283 8.21 0.59 11.98
N ARG A 284 8.48 0.39 13.28
CA ARG A 284 9.31 1.29 14.10
C ARG A 284 10.75 1.32 13.60
N ASP A 285 11.34 0.17 13.26
CA ASP A 285 12.70 0.11 12.70
C ASP A 285 12.80 0.90 11.39
N LEU A 286 11.90 0.65 10.43
CA LEU A 286 11.93 1.34 9.14
C LEU A 286 11.71 2.84 9.28
N TRP A 287 10.73 3.26 10.11
CA TRP A 287 10.49 4.67 10.40
C TRP A 287 11.72 5.32 11.02
N SER A 288 12.30 4.70 12.05
CA SER A 288 13.45 5.25 12.78
C SER A 288 14.69 5.37 11.89
N ALA A 289 14.96 4.36 11.06
CA ALA A 289 16.08 4.37 10.13
C ALA A 289 15.98 5.54 9.14
N ILE A 290 14.82 5.75 8.53
CA ILE A 290 14.60 6.86 7.60
C ILE A 290 14.72 8.22 8.29
N GLN A 291 14.16 8.38 9.50
CA GLN A 291 14.27 9.63 10.27
C GLN A 291 15.71 9.96 10.68
N GLN A 292 16.58 8.95 10.82
CA GLN A 292 17.98 9.11 11.17
C GLN A 292 18.90 9.30 9.95
N GLY A 293 18.37 9.19 8.73
CA GLY A 293 19.16 9.25 7.49
C GLY A 293 19.80 7.92 7.07
N ASP A 294 19.50 6.82 7.78
CA ASP A 294 19.96 5.46 7.48
C ASP A 294 19.06 4.80 6.42
N TYR A 295 19.01 5.41 5.24
CA TYR A 295 18.10 5.02 4.16
C TYR A 295 18.37 3.58 3.70
N PRO A 296 17.38 2.67 3.77
CA PRO A 296 17.56 1.33 3.26
C PRO A 296 17.58 1.31 1.72
N GLU A 297 18.46 0.47 1.19
CA GLU A 297 18.65 0.31 -0.24
C GLU A 297 18.53 -1.16 -0.68
N TRP A 298 17.92 -1.37 -1.84
CA TRP A 298 17.88 -2.66 -2.52
C TRP A 298 18.32 -2.51 -3.97
N GLU A 299 19.06 -3.49 -4.49
CA GLU A 299 19.37 -3.55 -5.92
C GLU A 299 18.33 -4.36 -6.67
N LEU A 300 17.79 -3.78 -7.74
CA LEU A 300 17.01 -4.52 -8.71
C LEU A 300 17.94 -5.44 -9.51
N GLY A 301 17.60 -6.70 -9.54
CA GLY A 301 18.27 -7.76 -10.24
C GLY A 301 17.33 -8.46 -11.20
N LEU A 302 17.82 -8.80 -12.39
CA LEU A 302 17.08 -9.50 -13.44
C LEU A 302 17.76 -10.83 -13.75
N GLN A 303 16.99 -11.91 -13.76
CA GLN A 303 17.35 -13.12 -14.49
C GLN A 303 16.67 -13.06 -15.85
N LEU A 304 17.46 -12.99 -16.93
CA LEU A 304 16.99 -12.79 -18.29
C LEU A 304 17.27 -14.03 -19.13
N PHE A 305 16.26 -14.54 -19.82
CA PHE A 305 16.39 -15.76 -20.61
C PHE A 305 15.36 -15.81 -21.75
N ASP A 306 15.60 -16.66 -22.73
CA ASP A 306 14.72 -16.88 -23.87
C ASP A 306 13.92 -18.20 -23.74
N ASP A 307 13.05 -18.45 -24.71
CA ASP A 307 12.21 -19.64 -24.76
C ASP A 307 13.04 -20.95 -24.86
N ASP A 308 14.19 -20.92 -25.56
CA ASP A 308 15.07 -22.09 -25.70
C ASP A 308 15.72 -22.45 -24.36
N PHE A 309 16.17 -21.47 -23.58
CA PHE A 309 16.66 -21.69 -22.22
C PHE A 309 15.55 -22.16 -21.28
N ALA A 310 14.34 -21.61 -21.40
CA ALA A 310 13.21 -22.04 -20.59
C ALA A 310 12.88 -23.53 -20.78
N GLN A 311 13.06 -24.08 -21.99
CA GLN A 311 12.82 -25.49 -22.32
C GLN A 311 13.89 -26.46 -21.78
N GLN A 312 15.02 -25.96 -21.25
CA GLN A 312 16.08 -26.80 -20.70
C GLN A 312 15.80 -27.29 -19.28
N PHE A 313 14.82 -26.70 -18.59
CA PHE A 313 14.48 -27.08 -17.22
C PHE A 313 13.51 -28.27 -17.18
N ASP A 314 13.69 -29.12 -16.18
CA ASP A 314 12.73 -30.19 -15.84
C ASP A 314 11.41 -29.64 -15.23
N PHE A 315 11.30 -28.32 -15.11
CA PHE A 315 10.13 -27.62 -14.59
C PHE A 315 9.71 -26.48 -15.53
N ASP A 316 8.44 -26.13 -15.51
CA ASP A 316 7.92 -25.00 -16.28
C ASP A 316 8.31 -23.67 -15.60
N VAL A 317 8.92 -22.75 -16.35
CA VAL A 317 9.27 -21.41 -15.85
C VAL A 317 8.03 -20.56 -15.51
N LEU A 318 6.85 -20.95 -15.99
CA LEU A 318 5.55 -20.36 -15.66
C LEU A 318 4.96 -20.90 -14.34
N ASP A 319 5.56 -21.94 -13.76
CA ASP A 319 5.17 -22.47 -12.46
C ASP A 319 5.69 -21.57 -11.32
N ALA A 320 4.78 -20.83 -10.68
CA ALA A 320 5.09 -19.95 -9.56
C ALA A 320 5.66 -20.67 -8.32
N THR A 321 5.60 -21.99 -8.25
CA THR A 321 6.20 -22.80 -7.17
C THR A 321 7.68 -23.14 -7.42
N LYS A 322 8.27 -22.69 -8.54
CA LYS A 322 9.65 -22.98 -8.94
C LYS A 322 10.49 -21.72 -9.03
N LEU A 323 11.75 -21.83 -8.59
CA LEU A 323 12.76 -20.78 -8.75
C LEU A 323 13.77 -21.20 -9.80
N ILE A 324 14.43 -20.22 -10.43
CA ILE A 324 15.59 -20.45 -11.27
C ILE A 324 16.84 -20.24 -10.39
N PRO A 325 17.66 -21.28 -10.15
CA PRO A 325 18.85 -21.15 -9.31
C PRO A 325 19.83 -20.11 -9.87
N GLU A 326 20.41 -19.29 -9.00
CA GLU A 326 21.37 -18.25 -9.39
C GLU A 326 22.68 -18.83 -9.92
N GLU A 327 23.00 -20.08 -9.55
CA GLU A 327 24.14 -20.85 -10.05
C GLU A 327 23.97 -21.25 -11.51
N ILE A 328 22.73 -21.34 -11.99
CA ILE A 328 22.41 -21.68 -13.39
C ILE A 328 22.23 -20.40 -14.20
N LEU A 329 21.47 -19.43 -13.68
CA LEU A 329 21.24 -18.14 -14.32
C LEU A 329 21.56 -17.00 -13.34
N PRO A 330 22.75 -16.38 -13.44
CA PRO A 330 23.15 -15.29 -12.57
C PRO A 330 22.25 -14.05 -12.69
N ILE A 331 22.18 -13.28 -11.61
CA ILE A 331 21.38 -12.05 -11.55
C ILE A 331 22.17 -10.86 -12.13
N ARG A 332 21.65 -10.23 -13.18
CA ARG A 332 22.14 -8.93 -13.68
C ARG A 332 21.61 -7.80 -12.79
N ARG A 333 22.51 -7.06 -12.13
CA ARG A 333 22.17 -5.84 -11.36
C ARG A 333 21.88 -4.69 -12.30
N VAL A 334 20.72 -4.05 -12.17
CA VAL A 334 20.28 -3.02 -13.12
C VAL A 334 19.95 -1.67 -12.51
N GLY A 335 19.74 -1.58 -11.20
CA GLY A 335 19.48 -0.31 -10.54
C GLY A 335 19.31 -0.47 -9.05
N ARG A 336 19.01 0.62 -8.36
CA ARG A 336 18.79 0.64 -6.90
C ARG A 336 17.51 1.35 -6.53
N LEU A 337 16.82 0.83 -5.53
CA LEU A 337 15.70 1.44 -4.83
C LEU A 337 16.22 1.97 -3.50
N VAL A 338 15.98 3.24 -3.21
CA VAL A 338 16.35 3.91 -1.95
C VAL A 338 15.07 4.46 -1.32
N LEU A 339 14.81 4.16 -0.05
CA LEU A 339 13.69 4.74 0.70
C LEU A 339 14.18 5.85 1.61
N ASP A 340 13.78 7.09 1.32
CA ASP A 340 14.37 8.29 1.91
C ASP A 340 13.37 9.17 2.67
N ARG A 341 12.07 8.83 2.64
CA ARG A 341 11.05 9.66 3.29
C ARG A 341 9.88 8.84 3.81
N CYS A 342 9.49 9.10 5.06
CA CYS A 342 8.27 8.55 5.66
C CYS A 342 7.01 9.19 5.06
N VAL A 343 5.86 8.56 5.30
CA VAL A 343 4.55 9.15 5.00
C VAL A 343 4.23 10.29 5.97
N ASP A 344 3.54 11.32 5.48
CA ASP A 344 3.01 12.42 6.30
C ASP A 344 1.74 11.96 7.04
N ASN A 345 0.90 11.15 6.38
CA ASN A 345 -0.26 10.53 7.00
C ASN A 345 -0.36 9.04 6.62
N PHE A 346 -0.25 8.17 7.62
CA PHE A 346 -0.29 6.72 7.43
C PHE A 346 -1.56 6.25 6.72
N PHE A 347 -2.72 6.76 7.10
CA PHE A 347 -3.98 6.36 6.48
C PHE A 347 -4.03 6.82 5.02
N ALA A 348 -3.78 8.11 4.78
CA ALA A 348 -3.92 8.72 3.47
C ALA A 348 -3.01 8.09 2.42
N GLU A 349 -1.82 7.65 2.83
CA GLU A 349 -0.78 7.16 1.93
C GLU A 349 -0.59 5.64 2.04
N THR A 350 -0.29 5.10 3.23
CA THR A 350 0.00 3.66 3.38
C THR A 350 -1.27 2.80 3.40
N GLU A 351 -2.33 3.24 4.07
CA GLU A 351 -3.57 2.46 4.09
C GLU A 351 -4.25 2.50 2.72
N GLN A 352 -4.35 3.68 2.11
CA GLN A 352 -5.08 3.86 0.85
C GLN A 352 -4.31 3.52 -0.44
N VAL A 353 -2.98 3.30 -0.39
CA VAL A 353 -2.25 2.89 -1.60
C VAL A 353 -2.83 1.58 -2.18
N ALA A 354 -3.06 1.57 -3.49
CA ALA A 354 -3.49 0.42 -4.25
C ALA A 354 -2.36 0.02 -5.20
N PHE A 355 -1.79 -1.15 -4.95
CA PHE A 355 -0.90 -1.82 -5.90
C PHE A 355 -1.74 -2.76 -6.77
N CYS A 356 -1.34 -3.01 -8.00
CA CYS A 356 -2.01 -3.99 -8.87
C CYS A 356 -1.01 -4.59 -9.86
N THR A 357 -0.94 -5.92 -9.98
CA THR A 357 -0.03 -6.57 -10.94
C THR A 357 -0.35 -6.24 -12.38
N GLN A 358 -1.60 -5.85 -12.68
CA GLN A 358 -2.01 -5.38 -14.00
C GLN A 358 -1.33 -4.06 -14.40
N ASN A 359 -0.85 -3.26 -13.43
CA ASN A 359 -0.21 -1.98 -13.70
C ASN A 359 1.21 -2.21 -14.24
N ILE A 360 1.31 -2.47 -15.54
CA ILE A 360 2.55 -2.54 -16.33
C ILE A 360 2.66 -1.30 -17.23
N VAL A 361 3.85 -1.07 -17.76
CA VAL A 361 4.17 0.03 -18.68
C VAL A 361 4.72 -0.54 -20.00
N PRO A 362 4.69 0.21 -21.12
CA PRO A 362 5.26 -0.25 -22.38
C PRO A 362 6.67 -0.82 -22.21
N GLY A 363 6.91 -2.01 -22.76
CA GLY A 363 8.19 -2.71 -22.61
C GLY A 363 8.26 -3.73 -21.47
N ILE A 364 7.20 -3.87 -20.69
CA ILE A 364 6.98 -4.97 -19.74
C ILE A 364 5.66 -5.63 -20.11
N ASP A 365 5.62 -6.97 -20.10
CA ASP A 365 4.43 -7.75 -20.44
C ASP A 365 4.31 -8.98 -19.53
N PHE A 366 3.14 -9.61 -19.56
CA PHE A 366 2.83 -10.81 -18.78
C PHE A 366 3.33 -12.09 -19.45
N SER A 367 3.38 -13.15 -18.65
CA SER A 367 3.47 -14.53 -19.14
C SER A 367 2.15 -15.27 -18.89
N ASN A 368 2.09 -16.55 -19.27
CA ASN A 368 0.91 -17.40 -19.05
C ASN A 368 0.93 -18.09 -17.68
N ASP A 369 1.74 -17.61 -16.72
CA ASP A 369 1.69 -18.07 -15.33
C ASP A 369 0.25 -17.95 -14.78
N PRO A 370 -0.42 -19.07 -14.46
CA PRO A 370 -1.84 -19.07 -14.15
C PRO A 370 -2.15 -18.36 -12.82
N LEU A 371 -1.20 -18.31 -11.89
CA LEU A 371 -1.34 -17.51 -10.68
C LEU A 371 -1.28 -16.01 -10.99
N LEU A 372 -0.35 -15.58 -11.84
CA LEU A 372 -0.25 -14.17 -12.27
C LEU A 372 -1.52 -13.70 -12.99
N GLN A 373 -2.08 -14.54 -13.87
CA GLN A 373 -3.27 -14.21 -14.65
C GLN A 373 -4.47 -13.90 -13.75
N GLY A 374 -4.76 -14.72 -12.74
CA GLY A 374 -5.86 -14.44 -11.81
C GLY A 374 -5.60 -13.25 -10.88
N ARG A 375 -4.33 -12.98 -10.53
CA ARG A 375 -3.95 -11.79 -9.75
C ARG A 375 -4.30 -10.49 -10.49
N ASN A 376 -4.11 -10.44 -11.80
CA ASN A 376 -4.42 -9.24 -12.59
C ASN A 376 -5.88 -8.79 -12.44
N PHE A 377 -6.82 -9.73 -12.33
CA PHE A 377 -8.22 -9.42 -12.02
C PHE A 377 -8.43 -9.00 -10.55
N SER A 378 -7.96 -9.83 -9.61
CA SER A 378 -8.28 -9.68 -8.18
C SER A 378 -7.87 -8.33 -7.60
N TYR A 379 -6.70 -7.82 -8.00
CA TYR A 379 -6.19 -6.55 -7.47
C TYR A 379 -6.97 -5.35 -7.98
N LEU A 380 -7.58 -5.40 -9.17
CA LEU A 380 -8.47 -4.34 -9.65
C LEU A 380 -9.80 -4.39 -8.89
N ASP A 381 -10.43 -5.57 -8.84
CA ASP A 381 -11.75 -5.78 -8.23
C ASP A 381 -11.78 -5.39 -6.74
N THR A 382 -10.80 -5.85 -5.96
CA THR A 382 -10.82 -5.68 -4.49
C THR A 382 -10.80 -4.21 -4.06
N GLN A 383 -10.34 -3.28 -4.91
CA GLN A 383 -10.31 -1.86 -4.57
C GLN A 383 -11.70 -1.26 -4.49
N LEU A 384 -12.68 -1.79 -5.21
CA LEU A 384 -14.06 -1.27 -5.17
C LEU A 384 -14.62 -1.33 -3.76
N LYS A 385 -14.48 -2.48 -3.08
CA LYS A 385 -14.93 -2.63 -1.69
C LYS A 385 -14.03 -1.89 -0.72
N ARG A 386 -12.71 -1.94 -0.92
CA ARG A 386 -11.73 -1.39 0.02
C ARG A 386 -11.68 0.13 0.04
N LEU A 387 -11.75 0.75 -1.13
CA LEU A 387 -11.61 2.20 -1.35
C LEU A 387 -12.93 2.84 -1.82
N GLY A 388 -14.01 2.06 -1.87
CA GLY A 388 -15.38 2.54 -2.02
C GLY A 388 -15.76 3.10 -3.39
N SER A 389 -14.86 3.03 -4.38
CA SER A 389 -15.08 3.69 -5.66
C SER A 389 -14.20 3.14 -6.79
N PRO A 390 -14.67 3.16 -8.07
CA PRO A 390 -13.80 3.02 -9.23
C PRO A 390 -12.77 4.16 -9.36
N ASN A 391 -12.99 5.29 -8.70
CA ASN A 391 -12.12 6.47 -8.71
C ASN A 391 -10.97 6.40 -7.68
N PHE A 392 -10.59 5.21 -7.22
CA PHE A 392 -9.51 5.05 -6.24
C PHE A 392 -8.14 5.56 -6.75
N THR A 393 -7.99 5.72 -8.06
CA THR A 393 -6.84 6.34 -8.74
C THR A 393 -6.75 7.85 -8.53
N HIS A 394 -7.85 8.52 -8.12
CA HIS A 394 -7.83 9.94 -7.76
C HIS A 394 -7.22 10.19 -6.38
N ILE A 395 -7.09 9.16 -5.55
CA ILE A 395 -6.42 9.28 -4.25
C ILE A 395 -4.93 9.63 -4.53
N PRO A 396 -4.36 10.68 -3.91
CA PRO A 396 -3.07 11.23 -4.32
C PRO A 396 -1.91 10.23 -4.39
N ILE A 397 -1.88 9.23 -3.50
CA ILE A 397 -0.82 8.21 -3.50
C ILE A 397 -0.93 7.23 -4.70
N ASN A 398 -2.12 7.09 -5.28
CA ASN A 398 -2.40 6.19 -6.41
C ASN A 398 -2.32 6.90 -7.76
N ALA A 399 -2.50 8.22 -7.78
CA ALA A 399 -2.51 9.01 -9.00
C ALA A 399 -1.18 8.87 -9.77
N PRO A 400 -1.23 8.71 -11.11
CA PRO A 400 -0.03 8.77 -11.93
C PRO A 400 0.60 10.17 -11.85
N LYS A 401 1.93 10.23 -11.97
CA LYS A 401 2.69 11.50 -12.01
C LYS A 401 3.03 11.95 -13.44
N CYS A 402 2.63 11.18 -14.43
CA CYS A 402 2.69 11.53 -15.86
C CYS A 402 1.36 12.14 -16.33
N PRO A 403 1.32 12.79 -17.50
CA PRO A 403 0.06 13.12 -18.15
C PRO A 403 -0.80 11.88 -18.36
N PHE A 404 -2.11 12.01 -18.17
CA PHE A 404 -3.08 10.96 -18.43
C PHE A 404 -4.36 11.57 -18.98
N SER A 405 -4.99 10.89 -19.94
CA SER A 405 -6.21 11.33 -20.61
C SER A 405 -7.04 10.12 -20.99
N HIS A 406 -8.33 10.13 -20.65
CA HIS A 406 -9.27 9.06 -20.95
C HIS A 406 -10.70 9.61 -21.05
N PHE A 407 -11.65 8.74 -21.40
CA PHE A 407 -13.06 9.09 -21.51
C PHE A 407 -13.94 8.59 -20.35
N GLN A 408 -13.37 7.91 -19.35
CA GLN A 408 -14.11 7.47 -18.15
C GLN A 408 -14.70 8.67 -17.38
N GLN A 409 -15.95 8.56 -16.92
CA GLN A 409 -16.73 9.63 -16.28
C GLN A 409 -17.36 9.14 -14.97
N ASP A 410 -17.81 10.09 -14.15
CA ASP A 410 -18.65 9.87 -12.96
C ASP A 410 -18.01 8.95 -11.90
N GLY A 411 -18.82 8.16 -11.19
CA GLY A 411 -18.39 7.32 -10.07
C GLY A 411 -18.41 8.01 -8.70
N HIS A 412 -18.44 7.21 -7.63
CA HIS A 412 -18.46 7.73 -6.26
C HIS A 412 -17.19 8.53 -5.96
N MET A 413 -17.27 9.62 -5.21
CA MET A 413 -16.11 10.50 -4.90
C MET A 413 -15.31 10.92 -6.15
N ALA A 414 -16.01 11.27 -7.25
CA ALA A 414 -15.39 11.83 -8.44
C ALA A 414 -14.79 13.23 -8.14
N MET A 415 -13.47 13.27 -7.96
CA MET A 415 -12.72 14.51 -7.71
C MET A 415 -12.27 15.20 -9.01
N GLN A 416 -12.08 14.43 -10.08
CA GLN A 416 -11.65 14.88 -11.39
C GLN A 416 -12.40 14.07 -12.45
N ASN A 417 -13.03 14.74 -13.41
CA ASN A 417 -13.65 14.10 -14.57
C ASN A 417 -13.15 14.78 -15.85
N PRO A 418 -12.98 14.03 -16.97
CA PRO A 418 -12.67 14.63 -18.26
C PRO A 418 -13.73 15.67 -18.64
N LYS A 419 -13.29 16.87 -19.02
CA LYS A 419 -14.14 17.98 -19.42
C LYS A 419 -14.21 18.06 -20.95
N GLY A 420 -15.25 18.71 -21.47
CA GLY A 420 -15.41 18.94 -22.91
C GLY A 420 -16.63 18.24 -23.47
N ARG A 421 -16.65 18.06 -24.80
CA ARG A 421 -17.84 17.61 -25.54
C ARG A 421 -17.95 16.09 -25.67
N ALA A 422 -16.84 15.39 -25.89
CA ALA A 422 -16.82 13.96 -26.13
C ALA A 422 -16.41 13.16 -24.87
N ASN A 423 -17.12 12.06 -24.64
CA ASN A 423 -16.81 11.05 -23.63
C ASN A 423 -16.75 9.63 -24.24
N TYR A 424 -16.43 9.53 -25.53
CA TYR A 424 -16.37 8.28 -26.28
C TYR A 424 -15.40 8.38 -27.47
N GLU A 425 -14.92 7.24 -27.97
CA GLU A 425 -14.07 7.08 -29.15
C GLU A 425 -14.52 5.81 -29.90
N PRO A 426 -14.56 5.78 -31.26
CA PRO A 426 -14.28 6.87 -32.18
C PRO A 426 -15.35 7.96 -32.25
N ASN A 427 -14.94 9.21 -32.48
CA ASN A 427 -15.86 10.33 -32.71
C ASN A 427 -15.35 11.35 -33.76
N SER A 428 -16.28 12.10 -34.36
CA SER A 428 -16.03 13.06 -35.45
C SER A 428 -15.78 14.51 -34.98
N TRP A 429 -15.70 14.77 -33.68
CA TRP A 429 -15.46 16.13 -33.19
C TRP A 429 -14.01 16.54 -33.48
N PRO A 430 -13.77 17.77 -33.98
CA PRO A 430 -12.42 18.20 -34.35
C PRO A 430 -11.60 18.59 -33.11
N GLY A 431 -10.29 18.32 -33.17
CA GLY A 431 -9.31 18.77 -32.18
C GLY A 431 -9.66 18.36 -30.74
N GLU A 432 -9.44 19.26 -29.78
CA GLU A 432 -9.70 19.02 -28.35
C GLU A 432 -11.16 18.66 -28.04
N ALA A 433 -12.12 19.10 -28.87
CA ALA A 433 -13.53 18.74 -28.67
C ALA A 433 -13.78 17.23 -28.84
N GLY A 434 -12.92 16.54 -29.60
CA GLY A 434 -12.93 15.09 -29.76
C GLY A 434 -12.21 14.31 -28.67
N GLY A 435 -11.39 14.95 -27.84
CA GLY A 435 -10.66 14.31 -26.75
C GLY A 435 -9.47 13.44 -27.21
N PRO A 436 -8.92 12.59 -26.31
CA PRO A 436 -7.74 11.77 -26.60
C PRO A 436 -7.95 10.73 -27.72
N ARG A 437 -6.85 10.27 -28.32
CA ARG A 437 -6.80 9.22 -29.36
C ARG A 437 -5.77 8.16 -29.01
N GLU A 438 -5.91 6.97 -29.58
CA GLU A 438 -4.94 5.89 -29.41
C GLU A 438 -3.57 6.27 -29.99
N SER A 439 -2.51 5.81 -29.32
CA SER A 439 -1.12 5.95 -29.80
C SER A 439 -0.75 4.69 -30.59
N PRO A 440 -0.14 4.81 -31.79
CA PRO A 440 0.31 3.66 -32.57
C PRO A 440 1.65 3.08 -32.09
N GLU A 441 2.35 3.74 -31.15
CA GLU A 441 3.70 3.42 -30.69
C GLU A 441 3.75 2.52 -29.45
#